data_AF-A0A7W4JRW1-F1
#
_entry.id   AF-A0A7W4JRW1-F1
#
_cell.length_a   1.000
_cell.length_b   1.000
_cell.length_c   1.000
_cell.angle_alpha   90.00
_cell.angle_beta   90.00
_cell.angle_gamma   90.00
#
_symmetry.space_group_name_H-M   'P 1'
#
loop_
_entity.id
_entity.type
_entity.pdbx_description
1 polymer ?
#
loop_
_entity_poly.entity_id
_entity_poly.type
_entity_poly.pdbx_seq_one_letter_code
_entity_poly.pdbx_strand_id
1 'polypeptide(L)' 'MAEIVNLRQVRKRKARAGQAQVAAENRALYGRTRTERDRQSQEAARATQTLDGARVEREPDPDPT' A
#
# COMPACT_ATOMS: atom_id res chain seq x y z
N MET A 1 -21.91 -25.59 -38.48
CA MET A 1 -21.62 -24.29 -37.85
C MET A 1 -20.37 -24.46 -37.01
N ALA A 2 -19.31 -23.69 -37.28
CA ALA A 2 -18.10 -23.71 -36.46
C ALA A 2 -18.17 -22.60 -35.41
N GLU A 3 -17.86 -22.94 -34.16
CA GLU A 3 -17.80 -21.95 -33.08
C GLU A 3 -16.50 -21.15 -33.20
N ILE A 4 -16.62 -19.87 -33.61
CA ILE A 4 -15.45 -18.99 -33.76
C ILE A 4 -15.06 -18.45 -32.38
N VAL A 5 -14.09 -19.10 -31.76
CA VAL A 5 -13.55 -18.67 -30.47
C VAL A 5 -12.43 -17.65 -30.63
N ASN A 6 -12.57 -16.51 -29.97
CA ASN A 6 -11.57 -15.46 -29.99
C ASN A 6 -10.40 -15.76 -29.02
N LEU A 7 -9.31 -16.29 -29.57
CA LEU A 7 -8.11 -16.65 -28.79
C LEU A 7 -7.48 -15.46 -28.05
N ARG A 8 -7.59 -14.23 -28.57
CA ARG A 8 -7.09 -13.02 -27.88
C ARG A 8 -7.83 -12.80 -26.56
N GLN A 9 -9.15 -12.96 -26.57
CA GLN A 9 -9.96 -12.82 -25.35
C GLN A 9 -9.63 -13.92 -24.34
N VAL A 10 -9.47 -15.16 -24.80
CA VAL A 10 -9.08 -16.30 -23.95
C VAL A 10 -7.72 -16.04 -23.28
N ARG A 11 -6.71 -15.63 -24.05
CA ARG A 11 -5.39 -15.28 -23.49
C ARG A 11 -5.47 -14.13 -22.47
N LYS A 12 -6.25 -13.09 -22.77
CA LYS A 12 -6.45 -11.96 -21.84
C LYS A 12 -7.12 -12.39 -20.54
N ARG A 13 -8.11 -13.28 -20.60
CA ARG A 13 -8.77 -13.84 -19.42
C ARG A 13 -7.78 -14.67 -18.58
N LYS A 14 -6.99 -15.53 -19.22
CA LYS A 14 -5.94 -16.32 -18.55
C LYS A 14 -4.91 -15.42 -17.85
N ALA A 15 -4.44 -14.37 -18.51
CA ALA A 15 -3.50 -13.42 -17.93
C ALA A 15 -4.08 -12.71 -16.69
N ARG A 16 -5.34 -12.25 -16.75
CA ARG A 16 -6.03 -11.63 -15.61
C ARG A 16 -6.22 -12.61 -14.45
N ALA A 17 -6.56 -13.87 -14.73
CA ALA A 17 -6.70 -14.90 -13.71
C ALA A 17 -5.35 -15.17 -12.99
N GLY A 18 -4.25 -15.25 -13.73
CA GLY A 18 -2.92 -15.40 -13.14
C GLY A 18 -2.52 -14.21 -12.27
N GLN A 19 -2.80 -12.98 -12.72
CA GLN A 19 -2.58 -11.78 -11.90
C GLN A 19 -3.40 -11.79 -10.61
N ALA A 20 -4.64 -12.27 -10.66
CA ALA A 20 -5.49 -12.38 -9.48
C ALA A 20 -4.96 -13.40 -8.46
N GLN A 21 -4.42 -14.54 -8.92
CA GLN A 21 -3.78 -15.55 -8.07
C GLN A 21 -2.55 -14.98 -7.37
N VAL A 22 -1.63 -14.35 -8.12
CA VAL A 22 -0.45 -13.69 -7.55
C VAL A 22 -0.85 -12.61 -6.54
N ALA A 23 -1.91 -11.84 -6.82
CA ALA A 23 -2.42 -10.86 -5.88
C ALA A 23 -3.03 -11.49 -4.61
N ALA A 24 -3.60 -12.69 -4.69
CA ALA A 24 -4.10 -13.43 -3.54
C ALA A 24 -2.95 -14.02 -2.70
N GLU A 25 -1.95 -14.60 -3.36
CA GLU A 25 -0.72 -15.10 -2.71
C GLU A 25 0.02 -13.98 -1.99
N ASN A 26 0.20 -12.81 -2.62
CA ASN A 26 0.82 -11.66 -1.98
C ASN A 26 0.01 -11.14 -0.79
N ARG A 27 -1.32 -11.19 -0.83
CA ARG A 27 -2.19 -10.86 0.31
C ARG A 27 -2.01 -11.88 1.45
N ALA A 28 -1.88 -13.16 1.14
CA ALA A 28 -1.66 -14.21 2.14
C ALA A 28 -0.25 -14.12 2.78
N LEU A 29 0.79 -13.92 1.96
CA LEU A 29 2.19 -13.90 2.40
C LEU A 29 2.53 -12.63 3.19
N TYR A 30 2.07 -11.47 2.70
CA TYR A 30 2.49 -10.18 3.26
C TYR A 30 1.40 -9.49 4.08
N GLY A 31 0.17 -9.99 4.07
CA GLY A 31 -0.97 -9.44 4.81
C GLY A 31 -1.46 -8.06 4.35
N ARG A 32 -0.66 -7.34 3.56
CA ARG A 32 -0.94 -6.01 3.02
C ARG A 32 -0.48 -5.92 1.57
N THR A 33 -1.30 -5.30 0.74
CA THR A 33 -0.94 -4.94 -0.63
C THR A 33 0.13 -3.86 -0.65
N ARG A 34 0.82 -3.70 -1.79
CA ARG A 34 1.79 -2.61 -1.98
C ARG A 34 1.16 -1.24 -1.77
N THR A 35 -0.05 -1.03 -2.32
CA THR A 35 -0.79 0.24 -2.20
C THR A 35 -1.14 0.58 -0.76
N GLU A 36 -1.50 -0.40 0.06
CA GLU A 36 -1.79 -0.18 1.49
C GLU A 36 -0.52 0.18 2.26
N ARG A 37 0.60 -0.49 1.97
CA ARG A 37 1.90 -0.15 2.57
C ARG A 37 2.36 1.26 2.20
N ASP A 38 2.23 1.63 0.94
CA ASP A 38 2.61 2.95 0.43
C ASP A 38 1.71 4.06 1.02
N ARG A 39 0.42 3.78 1.19
CA ARG A 39 -0.50 4.70 1.87
C ARG A 39 -0.11 4.88 3.33
N GLN A 40 0.15 3.78 4.04
CA GLN A 40 0.50 3.83 5.46
C GLN A 40 1.83 4.55 5.69
N SER A 41 2.83 4.35 4.82
CA SER A 41 4.11 5.06 4.93
C SER A 41 3.94 6.57 4.71
N GLN A 42 3.09 6.98 3.76
CA GLN A 42 2.76 8.38 3.55
C GLN A 42 2.00 8.99 4.74
N GLU A 43 1.05 8.27 5.31
CA GLU A 43 0.31 8.71 6.51
C GLU A 43 1.25 8.88 7.70
N ALA A 44 2.17 7.92 7.92
CA ALA A 44 3.20 8.01 8.96
C ALA A 44 4.13 9.22 8.75
N ALA A 45 4.59 9.44 7.52
CA ALA A 45 5.45 10.58 7.20
C ALA A 45 4.75 11.93 7.39
N ARG A 46 3.45 12.02 7.09
CA ARG A 46 2.66 13.23 7.37
C ARG A 46 2.47 13.46 8.87
N ALA A 47 2.25 12.39 9.63
CA ALA A 47 2.13 12.48 11.08
C ALA A 47 3.44 12.97 11.71
N THR A 48 4.59 12.43 11.30
CA THR A 48 5.90 12.90 11.79
C THR A 48 6.14 14.36 11.43
N GLN A 49 5.89 14.76 10.18
CA GLN A 49 6.05 16.16 9.76
C GLN A 49 5.14 17.12 10.55
N THR A 50 3.92 16.69 10.87
CA THR A 50 2.98 17.49 11.66
C THR A 50 3.47 17.64 13.10
N LEU A 51 3.97 16.57 13.71
CA LEU A 51 4.54 16.59 15.06
C LEU A 51 5.80 17.43 15.13
N ASP A 52 6.68 17.31 14.14
CA ASP A 52 7.91 18.09 14.04
C ASP A 52 7.60 19.58 13.84
N GLY A 53 6.64 19.93 12.98
CA GLY A 53 6.21 21.31 12.79
C GLY A 53 5.48 21.91 14.00
N ALA A 54 4.82 21.07 14.81
CA ALA A 54 4.17 21.47 16.05
C ALA A 54 5.10 21.41 17.27
N ARG A 55 6.37 21.05 17.09
CA ARG A 55 7.34 20.93 18.18
C ARG A 55 7.67 22.33 18.72
N VAL A 56 7.18 22.61 19.91
CA VAL A 56 7.61 23.77 20.70
C VAL A 56 8.83 23.35 21.50
N GLU A 57 9.96 24.02 21.32
CA GLU A 57 11.11 23.87 22.20
C GLU A 57 10.72 24.41 23.58
N ARG A 58 10.45 23.50 24.52
CA ARG A 58 10.30 23.87 25.92
C ARG A 58 11.69 24.24 26.43
N GLU A 59 11.90 25.53 26.67
CA GLU A 59 13.04 26.02 27.43
C GLU A 59 13.09 25.24 28.76
N PRO A 60 14.24 24.67 29.16
CA PRO A 60 14.32 23.89 30.38
C PRO A 60 13.85 24.77 31.54
N ASP A 61 12.83 24.31 32.27
CA ASP A 61 12.36 25.00 33.47
C ASP A 61 13.59 25.24 34.38
N PRO A 62 13.85 26.49 34.80
CA PRO A 62 14.96 26.74 35.71
C PRO A 62 14.71 25.98 37.01
N ASP A 63 15.68 25.15 37.40
CA ASP A 63 15.65 24.30 38.59
C ASP A 63 15.08 25.06 39.80
N PRO A 64 14.06 24.52 40.49
CA PRO A 64 13.61 25.11 41.74
C PRO A 64 14.68 24.81 42.78
N THR A 65 15.38 25.86 43.22
CA THR A 65 16.32 25.84 44.35
C THR A 65 15.59 25.48 45.65
#